data_AF-A0A251U224-F1
#
_entry.id   AF-A0A251U224-F1
#
_cell.length_a   1.000
_cell.length_b   1.000
_cell.length_c   1.000
_cell.angle_alpha   90.00
_cell.angle_beta   90.00
_cell.angle_gamma   90.00
#
_symmetry.space_group_name_H-M   'P 1'
#
loop_
_entity.id
_entity.type
_entity.pdbx_description
1 polymer ?
#
loop_
_entity_poly.entity_id
_entity_poly.type
_entity_poly.pdbx_seq_one_letter_code
_entity_poly.pdbx_strand_id
1 'polypeptide(L)'
;MGVLGVGLYGSNEPTLNFETSVNQSYPVALEIIFYIGFLIAFAVKLPILPLHTWLPDTHGEAHYSTCMLLAGILLKMGAYGLIRINMELLPHAHSIFSPWLMVVGTIQIIYAASTSLGQRNLKKRIAYSSVSHMGFILIGIASITDTGLNGAIYK
;
A
#
# COMPACT_ATOMS: atom_id res chain seq x y z
N MET A 1 -9.74 14.18 -5.29
CA MET A 1 -10.77 14.45 -4.27
C MET A 1 -10.29 14.24 -2.84
N GLY A 2 -9.54 13.17 -2.49
CA GLY A 2 -9.08 12.92 -1.11
C GLY A 2 -8.24 14.04 -0.48
N VAL A 3 -7.10 14.41 -1.08
CA VAL A 3 -6.19 15.46 -0.54
C VAL A 3 -6.88 16.84 -0.44
N LEU A 4 -7.70 17.19 -1.44
CA LEU A 4 -8.45 18.45 -1.43
C LEU A 4 -9.56 18.43 -0.36
N GLY A 5 -10.20 17.29 -0.14
CA GLY A 5 -11.20 17.14 0.92
C GLY A 5 -10.59 17.24 2.32
N VAL A 6 -9.39 16.67 2.53
CA VAL A 6 -8.64 16.79 3.78
C VAL A 6 -8.22 18.24 4.04
N GLY A 7 -7.67 18.92 3.04
CA GLY A 7 -7.16 20.30 3.17
C GLY A 7 -8.23 21.41 3.20
N LEU A 8 -9.48 21.10 2.84
CA LEU A 8 -10.62 22.02 2.91
C LEU A 8 -11.53 21.76 4.12
N TYR A 9 -11.32 20.66 4.84
CA TYR A 9 -12.15 20.31 5.99
C TYR A 9 -11.73 21.15 7.20
N GLY A 10 -12.69 21.81 7.85
CA GLY A 10 -12.55 22.37 9.21
C GLY A 10 -11.62 23.59 9.38
N SER A 11 -11.01 24.13 8.32
CA SER A 11 -10.19 25.35 8.40
C SER A 11 -10.79 26.50 7.60
N ASN A 12 -10.69 27.73 8.14
CA ASN A 12 -11.05 28.97 7.44
C ASN A 12 -10.06 29.30 6.31
N GLU A 13 -8.87 28.70 6.33
CA GLU A 13 -7.88 28.77 5.26
C GLU A 13 -7.51 27.35 4.80
N PRO A 14 -7.57 27.05 3.50
CA PRO A 14 -7.18 25.74 2.99
C PRO A 14 -5.67 25.50 3.21
N THR A 15 -5.31 24.45 3.95
CA THR A 15 -3.90 24.06 4.16
C THR A 15 -3.63 22.67 3.61
N LEU A 16 -2.47 22.50 2.97
CA LEU A 16 -1.97 21.20 2.49
C LEU A 16 -0.79 20.69 3.34
N ASN A 17 -0.62 21.26 4.53
CA ASN A 17 0.47 20.92 5.43
C ASN A 17 0.13 19.64 6.19
N PHE A 18 0.93 18.60 5.98
CA PHE A 18 0.70 17.28 6.55
C PHE A 18 0.60 17.31 8.09
N GLU A 19 1.50 18.05 8.75
CA GLU A 19 1.50 18.18 10.22
C GLU A 19 0.20 18.76 10.77
N THR A 20 -0.41 19.70 10.06
CA THR A 20 -1.69 20.29 10.48
C THR A 20 -2.85 19.31 10.29
N SER A 21 -2.83 18.51 9.22
CA SER A 21 -3.89 17.53 8.93
C SER A 21 -3.87 16.34 9.88
N VAL A 22 -2.69 15.88 10.31
CA VAL A 22 -2.57 14.75 11.27
C VAL A 22 -3.16 15.10 12.64
N ASN A 23 -3.03 16.36 13.06
CA ASN A 23 -3.55 16.81 14.35
C ASN A 23 -5.04 17.15 14.33
N GLN A 24 -5.70 17.05 13.17
CA GLN A 24 -7.09 17.40 13.01
C GLN A 24 -8.00 16.19 13.26
N SER A 25 -9.11 16.41 13.98
CA SER A 25 -10.11 15.37 14.21
C SER A 25 -11.11 15.32 13.05
N TYR A 26 -11.17 14.18 12.37
CA TYR A 26 -12.13 13.88 11.32
C TYR A 26 -13.28 13.01 11.84
N PRO A 27 -14.52 13.20 11.38
CA PRO A 27 -15.60 12.25 11.62
C PRO A 27 -15.27 10.90 10.96
N VAL A 28 -15.54 9.80 11.64
CA VAL A 28 -15.20 8.44 11.18
C VAL A 28 -15.70 8.13 9.76
N ALA A 29 -16.91 8.58 9.41
CA ALA A 29 -17.46 8.36 8.07
C ALA A 29 -16.62 9.02 6.96
N LEU A 30 -16.10 10.23 7.23
CA LEU A 30 -15.26 10.97 6.30
C LEU A 30 -13.84 10.38 6.26
N GLU A 31 -13.35 9.91 7.41
CA GLU A 31 -12.09 9.17 7.51
C GLU A 31 -12.10 7.90 6.64
N ILE A 32 -13.19 7.13 6.68
CA ILE A 32 -13.37 5.92 5.86
C ILE A 32 -13.35 6.25 4.36
N ILE A 33 -14.02 7.33 3.93
CA ILE A 33 -14.06 7.73 2.51
C ILE A 33 -12.65 8.08 2.01
N PHE A 34 -11.90 8.86 2.79
CA PHE A 34 -10.52 9.20 2.45
C PHE A 34 -9.62 7.98 2.49
N TYR A 35 -9.79 7.11 3.48
CA TYR A 35 -9.02 5.89 3.64
C TYR A 35 -9.15 5.00 2.42
N ILE A 36 -10.37 4.76 1.93
CA ILE A 36 -10.61 3.96 0.72
C ILE A 36 -9.98 4.63 -0.50
N GLY A 37 -10.13 5.95 -0.66
CA GLY A 37 -9.55 6.69 -1.78
C GLY A 37 -8.02 6.56 -1.85
N PHE A 38 -7.35 6.74 -0.72
CA PHE A 38 -5.90 6.57 -0.64
C PHE A 38 -5.47 5.10 -0.71
N LEU A 39 -6.24 4.19 -0.10
CA LEU A 39 -5.99 2.76 -0.15
C LEU A 39 -5.97 2.27 -1.60
N ILE A 40 -6.93 2.69 -2.44
CA ILE A 40 -6.94 2.31 -3.86
C ILE A 40 -5.69 2.85 -4.58
N ALA A 41 -5.32 4.11 -4.34
CA ALA A 41 -4.13 4.70 -4.95
C ALA A 41 -2.84 3.96 -4.56
N PHE A 42 -2.70 3.60 -3.28
CA PHE A 42 -1.54 2.84 -2.81
C PHE A 42 -1.62 1.35 -3.16
N ALA A 43 -2.81 0.77 -3.29
CA ALA A 43 -3.02 -0.62 -3.70
C ALA A 43 -2.65 -0.89 -5.16
N VAL A 44 -2.60 0.14 -6.01
CA VAL A 44 -1.97 0.02 -7.33
C VAL A 44 -0.46 -0.05 -7.19
N LYS A 45 0.14 0.82 -6.36
CA LYS A 45 1.59 1.00 -6.28
C LYS A 45 2.28 -0.09 -5.46
N LEU A 46 1.73 -0.40 -4.29
CA LEU A 46 1.95 -1.65 -3.56
C LEU A 46 1.00 -2.64 -4.20
N PRO A 47 1.46 -3.67 -4.92
CA PRO A 47 0.66 -4.47 -5.85
C PRO A 47 -0.33 -5.39 -5.10
N ILE A 48 -1.35 -4.81 -4.48
CA ILE A 48 -2.37 -5.52 -3.70
C ILE A 48 -3.34 -6.20 -4.67
N LEU A 49 -3.78 -7.42 -4.38
CA LEU A 49 -4.85 -8.06 -5.15
C LEU A 49 -6.13 -7.20 -5.14
N PRO A 50 -6.77 -6.90 -6.29
CA PRO A 50 -6.50 -7.40 -7.65
C PRO A 50 -5.54 -6.56 -8.51
N LEU A 51 -5.09 -5.41 -8.03
CA LEU A 51 -4.37 -4.35 -8.77
C LEU A 51 -2.85 -4.60 -8.94
N HIS A 52 -2.45 -5.85 -9.14
CA HIS A 52 -1.03 -6.26 -9.22
C HIS A 52 -0.55 -6.60 -10.64
N THR A 53 -1.46 -6.74 -11.60
CA THR A 53 -1.19 -7.30 -12.95
C THR A 53 -0.21 -6.48 -13.77
N TRP A 54 -0.15 -5.17 -13.55
CA TRP A 54 0.77 -4.27 -14.25
C TRP A 54 2.25 -4.59 -13.95
N LEU A 55 2.56 -5.13 -12.75
CA LEU A 55 3.93 -5.30 -12.29
C LEU A 55 4.67 -6.45 -13.01
N PRO A 56 4.10 -7.67 -13.14
CA PRO A 56 4.72 -8.74 -13.92
C PRO A 56 4.90 -8.41 -15.41
N ASP A 57 3.95 -7.68 -16.00
CA ASP A 57 4.04 -7.29 -17.41
C ASP A 57 5.15 -6.25 -17.62
N THR A 58 5.23 -5.24 -16.75
CA THR A 58 6.32 -4.25 -16.80
C THR A 58 7.69 -4.90 -16.63
N HIS A 59 7.84 -5.85 -15.70
CA HIS A 59 9.10 -6.57 -15.51
C HIS A 59 9.47 -7.47 -16.68
N GLY A 60 8.48 -8.01 -17.40
CA GLY A 60 8.71 -8.86 -18.56
C GLY A 60 9.39 -8.11 -19.71
N GLU A 61 8.99 -6.85 -19.91
CA GLU A 61 9.37 -6.05 -21.09
C GLU A 61 10.48 -5.03 -20.81
N ALA A 62 10.58 -4.54 -19.57
CA ALA A 62 11.53 -3.48 -19.25
C ALA A 62 13.01 -3.95 -19.21
N HIS A 63 13.90 -2.98 -19.42
CA HIS A 63 15.34 -3.14 -19.25
C HIS A 63 15.71 -3.33 -17.77
N TYR A 64 16.80 -4.03 -17.50
CA TYR A 64 17.20 -4.45 -16.15
C TYR A 64 17.34 -3.27 -15.17
N SER A 65 17.93 -2.16 -15.62
CA SER A 65 18.08 -0.94 -14.81
C SER A 65 16.73 -0.36 -14.36
N THR A 66 15.73 -0.35 -15.24
CA THR A 66 14.38 0.12 -14.94
C THR A 66 13.69 -0.82 -13.96
N CYS A 67 13.83 -2.14 -14.13
CA CYS A 67 13.29 -3.11 -13.19
C CYS A 67 13.89 -2.96 -11.78
N MET A 68 15.18 -2.67 -11.67
CA MET A 68 15.84 -2.43 -10.38
C MET A 68 15.25 -1.21 -9.66
N LEU A 69 15.02 -0.10 -10.36
CA LEU A 69 14.41 1.08 -9.76
C LEU A 69 12.93 0.86 -9.40
N LEU A 70 12.20 0.15 -10.26
CA LEU A 70 10.80 -0.19 -10.04
C LEU A 70 10.62 -1.08 -8.81
N ALA A 71 11.34 -2.21 -8.77
CA ALA A 71 11.29 -3.14 -7.65
C ALA A 71 11.91 -2.56 -6.38
N GLY A 72 13.00 -1.79 -6.53
CA GLY A 72 13.81 -1.24 -5.44
C GLY A 72 13.13 -0.10 -4.69
N ILE A 73 12.52 0.85 -5.41
CA ILE A 73 12.03 2.12 -4.83
C ILE A 73 10.52 2.25 -5.02
N LEU A 74 10.02 2.06 -6.25
CA LEU A 74 8.66 2.47 -6.58
C LEU A 74 7.59 1.70 -5.77
N LEU A 75 7.81 0.39 -5.56
CA LEU A 75 6.96 -0.44 -4.72
C LEU A 75 6.96 0.01 -3.25
N LYS A 76 8.12 0.41 -2.73
CA LYS A 76 8.29 0.84 -1.32
C LYS A 76 7.60 2.16 -1.07
N MET A 77 7.53 3.05 -2.06
CA MET A 77 6.77 4.29 -1.96
C MET A 77 5.26 4.03 -1.75
N GLY A 78 4.73 2.89 -2.21
CA GLY A 78 3.35 2.49 -1.91
C GLY A 78 3.16 2.11 -0.44
N ALA A 79 4.07 1.31 0.12
CA ALA A 79 4.08 0.95 1.54
C ALA A 79 4.23 2.18 2.44
N TYR A 80 5.17 3.06 2.09
CA TYR A 80 5.41 4.31 2.81
C TYR A 80 4.14 5.20 2.82
N GLY A 81 3.45 5.29 1.68
CA GLY A 81 2.19 6.01 1.57
C GLY A 81 1.09 5.42 2.47
N LEU A 82 0.97 4.10 2.55
CA LEU A 82 0.03 3.45 3.46
C LEU A 82 0.33 3.73 4.93
N ILE A 83 1.61 3.74 5.32
CA ILE A 83 2.00 4.05 6.70
C ILE A 83 1.70 5.52 7.00
N ARG A 84 2.24 6.46 6.20
CA ARG A 84 2.10 7.89 6.49
C ARG A 84 0.67 8.41 6.33
N ILE A 85 -0.04 8.01 5.28
CA ILE A 85 -1.36 8.60 4.99
C ILE A 85 -2.48 7.73 5.57
N ASN A 86 -2.45 6.42 5.37
CA ASN A 86 -3.56 5.59 5.84
C ASN A 86 -3.47 5.27 7.33
N MET A 87 -2.28 5.05 7.88
CA MET A 87 -2.12 4.68 9.30
C MET A 87 -1.98 5.92 10.21
N GLU A 88 -1.11 6.88 9.88
CA GLU A 88 -0.88 8.05 10.76
C GLU A 88 -1.98 9.12 10.64
N LEU A 89 -2.45 9.46 9.43
CA LEU A 89 -3.46 10.50 9.23
C LEU A 89 -4.90 10.00 9.46
N LEU A 90 -5.16 8.70 9.26
CA LEU A 90 -6.50 8.09 9.32
C LEU A 90 -6.55 6.86 10.26
N PRO A 91 -6.24 7.03 11.57
CA PRO A 91 -6.03 5.91 12.48
C PRO A 91 -7.29 5.10 12.84
N HIS A 92 -8.46 5.72 12.98
CA HIS A 92 -9.70 4.99 13.29
C HIS A 92 -10.14 4.14 12.11
N ALA A 93 -10.11 4.71 10.90
CA ALA A 93 -10.40 3.97 9.67
C ALA A 93 -9.37 2.83 9.49
N HIS A 94 -8.09 3.08 9.76
CA HIS A 94 -7.07 2.04 9.72
C HIS A 94 -7.39 0.85 10.62
N SER A 95 -7.82 1.11 11.86
CA SER A 95 -8.19 0.04 12.81
C SER A 95 -9.36 -0.82 12.31
N ILE A 96 -10.33 -0.21 11.62
CA ILE A 96 -11.49 -0.91 11.03
C ILE A 96 -11.07 -1.79 9.84
N PHE A 97 -10.15 -1.29 9.00
CA PHE A 97 -9.71 -1.99 7.78
C PHE A 97 -8.56 -2.98 8.02
N SER A 98 -7.84 -2.89 9.14
CA SER A 98 -6.70 -3.74 9.48
C SER A 98 -6.98 -5.25 9.32
N PRO A 99 -8.07 -5.83 9.85
CA PRO A 99 -8.36 -7.25 9.66
C PRO A 99 -8.54 -7.64 8.19
N TRP A 100 -9.15 -6.77 7.39
CA TRP A 100 -9.33 -6.98 5.96
C TRP A 100 -8.00 -6.95 5.20
N LEU A 101 -7.10 -6.03 5.55
CA LEU A 101 -5.76 -5.96 4.97
C LEU A 101 -4.92 -7.19 5.30
N MET A 102 -5.04 -7.75 6.50
CA MET A 102 -4.38 -9.01 6.86
C MET A 102 -4.87 -10.18 6.00
N VAL A 103 -6.18 -10.29 5.77
CA VAL A 103 -6.77 -11.33 4.93
C VAL A 103 -6.30 -11.18 3.49
N VAL A 104 -6.37 -9.97 2.94
CA VAL A 104 -5.93 -9.68 1.56
C VAL A 104 -4.42 -9.96 1.40
N GLY A 105 -3.60 -9.54 2.37
CA GLY A 105 -2.15 -9.80 2.35
C GLY A 105 -1.82 -11.29 2.38
N THR A 106 -2.56 -12.07 3.17
CA THR A 106 -2.41 -13.53 3.25
C THR A 106 -2.78 -14.19 1.92
N ILE A 107 -3.93 -13.83 1.35
CA ILE A 107 -4.38 -14.33 0.04
C ILE A 107 -3.36 -13.95 -1.04
N GLN A 108 -2.82 -12.73 -1.01
CA GLN A 108 -1.81 -12.25 -1.94
C GLN A 108 -0.52 -13.08 -1.89
N ILE A 109 -0.02 -13.41 -0.69
CA ILE A 109 1.18 -14.25 -0.54
C ILE A 109 0.98 -15.59 -1.24
N ILE A 110 -0.13 -16.27 -0.93
CA ILE A 110 -0.46 -17.60 -1.45
C ILE A 110 -0.65 -17.53 -2.97
N TYR A 111 -1.50 -16.63 -3.44
CA TYR A 111 -1.82 -16.47 -4.84
C TYR A 111 -0.57 -16.18 -5.68
N ALA A 112 0.25 -15.22 -5.26
CA ALA A 112 1.45 -14.81 -6.00
C ALA A 112 2.53 -15.90 -6.00
N ALA A 113 2.67 -16.64 -4.90
CA ALA A 113 3.59 -17.78 -4.83
C ALA A 113 3.15 -18.91 -5.78
N SER A 114 1.87 -19.26 -5.79
CA SER A 114 1.32 -20.29 -6.68
C SER A 114 1.43 -19.89 -8.16
N THR A 115 1.11 -18.64 -8.50
CA THR A 115 1.24 -18.15 -9.89
C THR A 115 2.69 -18.06 -10.33
N SER A 116 3.63 -17.69 -9.45
CA SER A 116 5.07 -17.66 -9.74
C SER A 116 5.60 -19.02 -10.23
N LEU A 117 5.20 -20.11 -9.57
CA LEU A 117 5.57 -21.47 -9.97
C LEU A 117 5.07 -21.82 -11.38
N GLY A 118 3.86 -21.37 -11.75
CA GLY A 118 3.27 -21.58 -13.06
C GLY A 118 3.88 -20.76 -14.20
N GLN A 119 4.66 -19.71 -13.91
CA GLN A 119 5.28 -18.88 -14.95
C GLN A 119 6.45 -19.57 -15.65
N ARG A 120 6.45 -19.56 -16.99
CA ARG A 120 7.57 -20.03 -17.82
C ARG A 120 8.65 -18.96 -18.03
N ASN A 121 8.29 -17.68 -17.97
CA ASN A 121 9.23 -16.57 -18.14
C ASN A 121 9.90 -16.23 -16.80
N LEU A 122 11.23 -16.28 -16.76
CA LEU A 122 12.02 -16.02 -15.55
C LEU A 122 11.78 -14.61 -14.99
N LYS A 123 11.70 -13.57 -15.84
CA LYS A 123 11.45 -12.19 -15.40
C LYS A 123 10.08 -12.07 -14.72
N LYS A 124 9.04 -12.71 -15.30
CA LYS A 124 7.70 -12.72 -14.70
C LYS A 124 7.66 -13.53 -13.40
N ARG A 125 8.38 -14.65 -13.32
CA ARG A 125 8.50 -15.46 -12.10
C ARG A 125 9.11 -14.64 -10.95
N ILE A 126 10.18 -13.89 -11.22
CA ILE A 126 10.81 -13.00 -10.23
C ILE A 126 9.83 -11.90 -9.81
N ALA A 127 9.10 -11.30 -10.75
CA ALA A 127 8.11 -10.26 -10.43
C ALA A 127 6.98 -10.78 -9.53
N TYR A 128 6.42 -11.97 -9.79
CA TYR A 128 5.42 -12.58 -8.91
C TYR A 128 5.98 -12.92 -7.53
N SER A 129 7.25 -13.30 -7.41
CA SER A 129 7.91 -13.45 -6.12
C SER A 129 7.93 -12.11 -5.34
N SER A 130 8.24 -11.00 -6.02
CA SER A 130 8.14 -9.67 -5.41
C SER A 130 6.72 -9.32 -4.95
N VAL A 131 5.69 -9.67 -5.73
CA VAL A 131 4.28 -9.47 -5.32
C VAL A 131 3.95 -10.24 -4.03
N SER A 132 4.46 -11.48 -3.90
CA SER A 132 4.29 -12.28 -2.68
C SER A 132 4.98 -11.61 -1.48
N HIS A 133 6.21 -11.12 -1.65
CA HIS A 133 6.94 -10.41 -0.60
C HIS A 133 6.22 -9.13 -0.13
N MET A 134 5.60 -8.38 -1.03
CA MET A 134 4.81 -7.18 -0.68
C MET A 134 3.58 -7.51 0.18
N GLY A 135 3.05 -8.74 0.08
CA GLY A 135 1.97 -9.20 0.96
C GLY A 135 2.38 -9.27 2.44
N PHE A 136 3.64 -9.56 2.76
CA PHE A 136 4.14 -9.52 4.14
C PHE A 136 4.19 -8.09 4.69
N ILE A 137 4.57 -7.12 3.85
CA ILE A 137 4.56 -5.70 4.23
C ILE A 137 3.14 -5.27 4.56
N LEU A 138 2.15 -5.68 3.76
CA LEU A 138 0.74 -5.37 4.02
C LEU A 138 0.26 -5.95 5.36
N ILE A 139 0.62 -7.20 5.68
CA ILE A 139 0.28 -7.83 6.96
C ILE A 139 0.95 -7.10 8.13
N GLY A 140 2.23 -6.74 8.00
CA GLY A 140 2.98 -6.04 9.05
C GLY A 140 2.43 -4.64 9.34
N ILE A 141 1.99 -3.92 8.31
CA ILE A 141 1.28 -2.63 8.50
C ILE A 141 -0.07 -2.87 9.18
N ALA A 142 -0.81 -3.88 8.73
CA ALA A 142 -2.14 -4.19 9.24
C ALA A 142 -2.15 -4.72 10.68
N SER A 143 -1.03 -5.19 11.24
CA SER A 143 -1.01 -5.77 12.58
C SER A 143 -1.11 -4.74 13.71
N ILE A 144 -0.89 -3.44 13.43
CA ILE A 144 -0.94 -2.33 14.41
C ILE A 144 -0.08 -2.63 15.65
N THR A 145 1.10 -3.21 15.43
CA THR A 145 2.09 -3.52 16.47
C THR A 145 3.43 -2.96 16.05
N ASP A 146 4.22 -2.45 17.00
CA ASP A 146 5.57 -1.94 16.71
C ASP A 146 6.46 -2.99 16.04
N THR A 147 6.36 -4.25 16.47
CA THR A 147 7.12 -5.37 15.88
C THR A 147 6.72 -5.64 14.44
N GLY A 148 5.42 -5.67 14.15
CA GLY A 148 4.88 -5.82 12.80
C GLY A 148 5.24 -4.66 11.87
N LEU A 149 5.14 -3.42 12.36
CA LEU A 149 5.50 -2.23 11.59
C LEU A 149 7.00 -2.19 11.28
N ASN A 150 7.85 -2.48 12.28
CA ASN A 150 9.29 -2.60 12.06
C ASN A 150 9.60 -3.72 11.06
N GLY A 151 8.92 -4.87 11.17
CA GLY A 151 9.04 -5.96 10.21
C GLY A 151 8.65 -5.56 8.78
N ALA A 152 7.62 -4.73 8.63
CA ALA A 152 7.20 -4.18 7.33
C ALA A 152 8.22 -3.20 6.74
N ILE A 153 8.88 -2.39 7.58
CA ILE A 153 9.91 -1.43 7.16
C ILE A 153 11.22 -2.13 6.74
N TYR A 154 11.59 -3.22 7.42
CA TYR A 154 12.80 -3.99 7.10
C TYR A 154 12.70 -4.81 5.81
N LYS A 155 11.49 -5.06 5.31
CA LYS A 155 11.22 -5.88 4.12
C LYS A 155 11.28 -5.09 2.81
#